data_AF-A0A0B2BW40-F1
#
_entry.id   AF-A0A0B2BW40-F1
#
_cell.length_a   1.000
_cell.length_b   1.000
_cell.length_c   1.000
_cell.angle_alpha   90.00
_cell.angle_beta   90.00
_cell.angle_gamma   90.00
#
_symmetry.space_group_name_H-M   'P 1'
#
loop_
_entity.id
_entity.type
_entity.pdbx_description
1 polymer ?
#
loop_
_entity_poly.entity_id
_entity_poly.type
_entity_poly.pdbx_seq_one_letter_code
_entity_poly.pdbx_strand_id
1 'polypeptide(L)'
;MQAAAATLTSVVTAVVVALVAGIALGALLVWFSSRAAARVPEATIGRRLPAVAPGLRAGSVITSENTVVDEVTLAEMTRLLTEGKRLEATRLLHVRTGLTLLAAKSQVAEWETVLGVERATERAHAALRPLDHPEVSDAIAEQVRELLGRGKTFKAMKLLRSRTTMRLTTAAHYIDTVRRHAM
;
A
#
# COMPACT_ATOMS: atom_id res chain seq x y z
N MET A 1 42.76 28.32 29.42
CA MET A 1 41.70 28.14 28.40
C MET A 1 41.92 26.94 27.47
N GLN A 2 42.95 26.08 27.66
CA GLN A 2 43.17 24.90 26.80
C GLN A 2 42.34 23.66 27.20
N ALA A 3 41.86 23.55 28.44
CA ALA A 3 41.11 22.37 28.90
C ALA A 3 39.67 22.27 28.34
N ALA A 4 39.04 23.40 27.99
CA ALA A 4 37.67 23.42 27.46
C ALA A 4 37.59 23.02 25.98
N ALA A 5 38.68 23.17 25.22
CA ALA A 5 38.70 22.80 23.80
C ALA A 5 38.79 21.28 23.59
N ALA A 6 39.37 20.54 24.54
CA ALA A 6 39.56 19.09 24.45
C ALA A 6 38.28 18.28 24.72
N THR A 7 37.33 18.84 25.49
CA THR A 7 36.07 18.16 25.81
C THR A 7 35.03 18.33 24.71
N LEU A 8 35.04 19.44 23.98
CA LEU A 8 34.17 19.63 22.81
C LEU A 8 34.54 18.70 21.66
N THR A 9 35.84 18.48 21.40
CA THR A 9 36.29 17.56 20.34
C THR A 9 35.97 16.10 20.66
N SER A 10 36.01 15.68 21.93
CA SER A 10 35.66 14.31 22.32
C SER A 10 34.16 14.01 22.20
N VAL A 11 33.30 14.98 22.54
CA VAL A 11 31.85 14.83 22.39
C VAL A 11 31.44 14.78 20.92
N VAL A 12 32.00 15.67 20.09
CA VAL A 12 31.71 15.68 18.65
C VAL A 12 32.17 14.38 17.98
N THR A 13 33.35 13.87 18.32
CA THR A 13 33.81 12.58 17.79
C THR A 13 32.95 11.41 18.25
N ALA A 14 32.50 11.38 19.51
CA ALA A 14 31.60 10.34 20.00
C ALA A 14 30.24 10.33 19.25
N VAL A 15 29.67 11.51 18.98
CA VAL A 15 28.40 11.64 18.25
C VAL A 15 28.56 11.18 16.80
N VAL A 16 29.65 11.56 16.13
CA VAL A 16 29.92 11.14 14.75
C VAL A 16 30.10 9.62 14.67
N VAL A 17 30.84 9.03 15.61
CA VAL A 17 31.04 7.57 15.66
C VAL A 17 29.72 6.83 15.88
N ALA A 18 28.87 7.32 16.80
CA ALA A 18 27.56 6.73 17.05
C ALA A 18 26.65 6.81 15.80
N LEU A 19 26.68 7.94 15.09
CA LEU A 19 25.90 8.13 13.87
C LEU A 19 26.36 7.16 12.76
N VAL A 20 27.68 7.05 12.53
CA VAL A 20 28.25 6.14 11.53
C VAL A 20 27.95 4.69 11.86
N ALA A 21 28.05 4.30 13.14
CA ALA A 21 27.71 2.95 13.58
C ALA A 21 26.22 2.63 13.34
N GLY A 22 25.32 3.58 13.62
CA GLY A 22 23.89 3.44 13.34
C GLY A 22 23.58 3.25 11.85
N ILE A 23 24.21 4.06 10.99
CA ILE A 23 24.06 3.94 9.53
C ILE A 23 24.59 2.59 9.03
N ALA A 24 25.74 2.15 9.54
CA ALA A 24 26.32 0.85 9.18
C ALA A 24 25.41 -0.33 9.59
N LEU A 25 24.84 -0.27 10.80
CA LEU A 25 23.85 -1.27 11.28
C LEU A 25 22.58 -1.27 10.42
N GLY A 26 22.06 -0.10 10.06
CA GLY A 26 20.91 0.01 9.17
C GLY A 26 21.18 -0.58 7.78
N ALA A 27 22.32 -0.26 7.19
CA ALA A 27 22.74 -0.81 5.89
C ALA A 27 22.92 -2.33 5.95
N LEU A 28 23.49 -2.85 7.03
CA LEU A 28 23.67 -4.29 7.25
C LEU A 28 22.32 -5.01 7.37
N LEU A 29 21.34 -4.42 8.08
CA LEU A 29 20.00 -4.98 8.23
C LEU A 29 19.27 -5.05 6.88
N VAL A 30 19.34 -3.97 6.09
CA VAL A 30 18.76 -3.91 4.75
C VAL A 30 19.41 -4.95 3.83
N TRP A 31 20.75 -5.05 3.85
CA TRP A 31 21.49 -6.06 3.08
C TRP A 31 21.16 -7.50 3.50
N PHE A 32 20.97 -7.76 4.80
CA PHE A 32 20.60 -9.09 5.27
C PHE A 32 19.16 -9.45 4.86
N SER A 33 18.24 -8.48 4.92
CA SER A 33 16.84 -8.67 4.50
C SER A 33 16.71 -8.95 3.00
N SER A 34 17.51 -8.30 2.16
CA SER A 34 17.52 -8.53 0.71
C SER A 34 18.13 -9.90 0.36
N ARG A 35 19.08 -10.42 1.16
CA ARG A 35 19.60 -11.78 1.00
C ARG A 35 18.61 -12.87 1.41
N ALA A 36 17.75 -12.61 2.40
CA ALA A 36 16.69 -13.53 2.77
C ALA A 36 15.63 -13.66 1.67
N ALA A 37 15.32 -12.57 0.96
CA ALA A 37 14.39 -12.53 -0.16
C ALA A 37 14.93 -13.20 -1.44
N ALA A 38 16.25 -13.38 -1.57
CA ALA A 38 16.88 -14.03 -2.71
C ALA A 38 16.75 -15.58 -2.69
N ARG A 39 16.10 -16.16 -1.68
CA ARG A 39 15.61 -17.55 -1.74
C ARG A 39 14.36 -17.57 -2.62
N VAL A 40 14.59 -17.61 -3.93
CA VAL A 40 13.58 -17.94 -4.93
C VAL A 40 12.86 -19.21 -4.46
N PRO A 41 11.52 -19.20 -4.27
CA PRO A 41 10.79 -20.44 -4.06
C PRO A 41 11.03 -21.28 -5.31
N GLU A 42 11.77 -22.37 -5.12
CA GLU A 42 12.10 -23.35 -6.15
C GLU A 42 10.80 -23.71 -6.86
N ALA A 43 10.71 -23.35 -8.14
CA ALA A 43 9.57 -23.70 -8.97
C ALA A 43 9.44 -25.22 -8.87
N THR A 44 8.36 -25.67 -8.23
CA THR A 44 8.08 -27.08 -7.97
C THR A 44 7.69 -27.75 -9.28
N ILE A 45 8.68 -27.89 -10.18
CA ILE A 45 8.56 -28.63 -11.42
C ILE A 45 8.82 -30.09 -11.04
N GLY A 46 7.77 -30.91 -11.13
CA GLY A 46 7.93 -32.33 -11.43
C GLY A 46 7.89 -33.32 -10.27
N ARG A 47 7.12 -33.10 -9.21
CA ARG A 47 6.68 -34.26 -8.40
C ARG A 47 5.55 -34.96 -9.15
N ARG A 48 5.86 -36.05 -9.87
CA ARG A 48 4.83 -36.99 -10.34
C ARG A 48 4.04 -37.44 -9.11
N LEU A 49 2.79 -37.00 -9.03
CA LEU A 49 1.85 -37.49 -8.04
C LEU A 49 1.71 -39.01 -8.24
N PRO A 50 1.86 -39.84 -7.18
CA PRO A 50 1.51 -41.25 -7.29
C PRO A 50 0.05 -41.35 -7.73
N ALA A 51 -0.25 -42.31 -8.61
CA ALA A 51 -1.61 -42.56 -9.07
C ALA A 51 -2.52 -42.72 -7.85
N VAL A 52 -3.44 -41.76 -7.69
CA VAL A 52 -4.40 -41.73 -6.59
C VAL A 52 -5.20 -43.03 -6.67
N ALA A 53 -5.14 -43.82 -5.60
CA ALA A 53 -5.89 -45.06 -5.48
C ALA A 53 -7.39 -44.79 -5.76
N PRO A 54 -8.09 -45.66 -6.51
CA PRO A 54 -9.48 -45.44 -6.92
C PRO A 54 -10.49 -45.37 -5.75
N GLY A 55 -10.04 -45.54 -4.50
CA GLY A 55 -10.86 -45.40 -3.29
C GLY A 55 -10.93 -43.99 -2.69
N LEU A 56 -10.21 -42.99 -3.20
CA LEU A 56 -10.24 -41.60 -2.68
C LEU A 56 -11.15 -40.65 -3.47
N ARG A 57 -12.24 -41.16 -4.06
CA ARG A 57 -13.33 -40.36 -4.63
C ARG A 57 -14.28 -39.84 -3.53
N ALA A 58 -13.76 -39.24 -2.47
CA ALA A 58 -14.56 -38.54 -1.46
C ALA A 58 -13.74 -37.64 -0.52
N GLY A 59 -12.46 -37.38 -0.81
CA GLY A 59 -11.75 -36.28 -0.17
C GLY A 59 -12.07 -35.01 -0.93
N SER A 60 -13.24 -34.43 -0.69
CA SER A 60 -13.52 -33.07 -1.15
C SER A 60 -12.37 -32.19 -0.68
N VAL A 61 -11.57 -31.67 -1.61
CA VAL A 61 -10.90 -30.40 -1.35
C VAL A 61 -12.06 -29.41 -1.24
N ILE A 62 -12.51 -29.23 0.00
CA ILE A 62 -13.44 -28.20 0.40
C ILE A 62 -12.72 -26.89 0.12
N THR A 63 -12.84 -26.37 -1.10
CA THR A 63 -12.82 -24.92 -1.33
C THR A 63 -14.22 -24.39 -1.04
N SER A 64 -14.76 -24.68 0.14
CA SER A 64 -15.80 -23.87 0.77
C SER A 64 -15.00 -22.80 1.50
N GLU A 65 -15.03 -21.51 1.17
CA GLU A 65 -16.18 -20.66 0.99
C GLU A 65 -15.75 -19.42 0.19
N ASN A 66 -16.16 -19.30 -1.08
CA ASN A 66 -16.35 -17.96 -1.64
C ASN A 66 -17.78 -17.54 -1.28
N THR A 67 -18.08 -17.45 0.02
CA THR A 67 -19.34 -16.88 0.48
C THR A 67 -19.28 -15.41 0.12
N VAL A 68 -20.12 -14.99 -0.83
CA VAL A 68 -20.19 -13.61 -1.30
C VAL A 68 -20.50 -12.74 -0.10
N VAL A 69 -19.50 -12.00 0.37
CA VAL A 69 -19.67 -11.03 1.44
C VAL A 69 -20.42 -9.85 0.85
N ASP A 70 -21.59 -9.58 1.39
CA ASP A 70 -22.43 -8.46 0.95
C ASP A 70 -21.68 -7.12 1.10
N GLU A 71 -21.95 -6.19 0.18
CA GLU A 71 -21.25 -4.90 0.10
C GLU A 71 -21.38 -4.08 1.40
N VAL A 72 -22.54 -4.18 2.08
CA VAL A 72 -22.75 -3.51 3.37
C VAL A 72 -21.86 -4.13 4.45
N THR A 73 -21.68 -5.45 4.43
CA THR A 73 -20.80 -6.15 5.39
C THR A 73 -19.35 -5.79 5.13
N LEU A 74 -18.94 -5.66 3.86
CA LEU A 74 -17.61 -5.19 3.47
C LEU A 74 -17.31 -3.77 3.98
N ALA A 75 -18.26 -2.85 3.81
CA ALA A 75 -18.11 -1.48 4.28
C ALA A 75 -17.94 -1.42 5.80
N GLU A 76 -18.77 -2.17 6.55
CA GLU A 76 -18.71 -2.21 8.01
C GLU A 76 -17.44 -2.90 8.52
N MET A 77 -17.00 -3.98 7.87
CA MET A 77 -15.73 -4.62 8.19
C MET A 77 -14.54 -3.69 7.98
N THR A 78 -14.52 -2.96 6.86
CA THR A 78 -13.49 -1.95 6.57
C THR A 78 -13.47 -0.85 7.63
N ARG A 79 -14.64 -0.39 8.09
CA ARG A 79 -14.78 0.56 9.19
C ARG A 79 -14.19 0.02 10.49
N LEU A 80 -14.59 -1.18 10.92
CA LEU A 80 -14.11 -1.82 12.14
C LEU A 80 -12.60 -2.04 12.13
N LEU A 81 -12.03 -2.46 10.99
CA LEU A 81 -10.59 -2.65 10.84
C LEU A 81 -9.82 -1.32 10.83
N THR A 82 -10.43 -0.24 10.36
CA THR A 82 -9.84 1.11 10.46
C THR A 82 -9.83 1.62 11.90
N GLU A 83 -10.86 1.28 12.69
CA GLU A 83 -10.95 1.59 14.12
C GLU A 83 -10.11 0.65 15.02
N GLY A 84 -9.42 -0.35 14.45
CA GLY A 84 -8.62 -1.34 15.20
C GLY A 84 -9.45 -2.43 15.91
N LYS A 85 -10.75 -2.52 15.62
CA LYS A 85 -11.72 -3.45 16.22
C LYS A 85 -11.73 -4.81 15.52
N ARG A 86 -10.58 -5.50 15.55
CA ARG A 86 -10.37 -6.77 14.82
C ARG A 86 -11.28 -7.91 15.31
N LEU A 87 -11.58 -7.95 16.60
CA LEU A 87 -12.42 -9.00 17.17
C LEU A 87 -13.87 -8.86 16.70
N GLU A 88 -14.37 -7.62 16.68
CA GLU A 88 -15.70 -7.27 16.19
C GLU A 88 -15.83 -7.57 14.71
N ALA A 89 -14.82 -7.24 13.90
CA ALA A 89 -14.80 -7.59 12.47
C ALA A 89 -14.84 -9.11 12.25
N THR A 90 -14.09 -9.87 13.05
CA THR A 90 -14.10 -11.34 12.99
C THR A 90 -15.45 -11.92 13.39
N ARG A 91 -16.07 -11.38 14.45
CA ARG A 91 -17.40 -11.78 14.91
C ARG A 91 -18.47 -11.44 13.86
N LEU A 92 -18.42 -10.24 13.28
CA LEU A 92 -19.34 -9.81 12.23
C LEU A 92 -19.28 -10.75 11.04
N LEU A 93 -18.07 -11.05 10.56
CA LEU A 93 -17.86 -11.98 9.45
C LEU A 93 -18.42 -13.37 9.82
N HIS A 94 -18.01 -13.94 10.95
CA HIS A 94 -18.50 -15.23 11.44
C HIS A 94 -20.04 -15.33 11.46
N VAL A 95 -20.71 -14.34 12.04
CA VAL A 95 -22.19 -14.31 12.15
C VAL A 95 -22.85 -14.18 10.79
N ARG A 96 -22.26 -13.42 9.85
CA ARG A 96 -22.86 -13.14 8.55
C ARG A 96 -22.64 -14.23 7.52
N THR A 97 -21.51 -14.92 7.57
CA THR A 97 -21.13 -15.93 6.57
C THR A 97 -21.22 -17.36 7.07
N GLY A 98 -21.37 -17.56 8.39
CA GLY A 98 -21.40 -18.89 9.01
C GLY A 98 -20.04 -19.59 9.07
N LEU A 99 -18.96 -18.90 8.70
CA LEU A 99 -17.58 -19.41 8.75
C LEU A 99 -17.22 -19.94 10.13
N THR A 100 -16.26 -20.85 10.26
CA THR A 100 -15.68 -21.10 11.58
C THR A 100 -14.95 -19.87 12.11
N LEU A 101 -14.84 -19.71 13.44
CA LEU A 101 -14.10 -18.58 14.05
C LEU A 101 -12.64 -18.53 13.56
N LEU A 102 -12.03 -19.68 13.29
CA LEU A 102 -10.67 -19.76 12.75
C LEU A 102 -10.60 -19.24 11.31
N ALA A 103 -11.54 -19.65 10.45
CA ALA A 103 -11.63 -19.20 9.06
C ALA A 103 -11.96 -17.69 8.97
N ALA A 104 -12.89 -17.21 9.78
CA ALA A 104 -13.21 -15.78 9.86
C ALA A 104 -11.97 -14.97 10.30
N LYS A 105 -11.21 -15.47 11.29
CA LYS A 105 -9.99 -14.81 11.76
C LYS A 105 -8.90 -14.74 10.69
N SER A 106 -8.71 -15.81 9.90
CA SER A 106 -7.71 -15.82 8.83
C SER A 106 -8.11 -14.87 7.70
N GLN A 107 -9.38 -14.85 7.31
CA GLN A 107 -9.87 -13.97 6.26
C GLN A 107 -9.80 -12.49 6.67
N VAL A 108 -10.14 -12.17 7.92
CA VAL A 108 -9.94 -10.81 8.46
C VAL A 108 -8.46 -10.41 8.49
N ALA A 109 -7.55 -11.34 8.82
CA ALA A 109 -6.12 -11.06 8.79
C ALA A 109 -5.64 -10.73 7.37
N GLU A 110 -6.09 -11.48 6.37
CA GLU A 110 -5.81 -11.22 4.97
C GLU A 110 -6.35 -9.86 4.54
N TRP A 111 -7.59 -9.52 4.92
CA TRP A 111 -8.15 -8.20 4.63
C TRP A 111 -7.36 -7.05 5.26
N GLU A 112 -6.93 -7.23 6.51
CA GLU A 112 -6.09 -6.27 7.22
C GLU A 112 -4.77 -6.04 6.47
N THR A 113 -4.17 -7.08 5.89
CA THR A 113 -2.97 -6.93 5.07
C THR A 113 -3.24 -6.12 3.79
N VAL A 114 -4.35 -6.38 3.10
CA VAL A 114 -4.73 -5.65 1.88
C VAL A 114 -4.98 -4.17 2.19
N LEU A 115 -5.77 -3.87 3.21
CA LEU A 115 -6.03 -2.50 3.67
C LEU A 115 -4.74 -1.81 4.15
N GLY A 116 -3.83 -2.56 4.79
CA GLY A 116 -2.53 -2.07 5.19
C GLY A 116 -1.67 -1.63 4.01
N VAL A 117 -1.64 -2.44 2.95
CA VAL A 117 -0.93 -2.14 1.70
C VAL A 117 -1.56 -0.92 1.02
N GLU A 118 -2.88 -0.85 0.90
CA GLU A 118 -3.58 0.28 0.28
C GLU A 118 -3.28 1.59 1.02
N ARG A 119 -3.40 1.61 2.35
CA ARG A 119 -3.03 2.78 3.16
C ARG A 119 -1.56 3.13 3.04
N ALA A 120 -0.67 2.15 2.95
CA ALA A 120 0.75 2.40 2.74
C ALA A 120 1.01 3.03 1.37
N THR A 121 0.30 2.58 0.32
CA THR A 121 0.39 3.18 -1.02
C THR A 121 -0.18 4.60 -1.04
N GLU A 122 -1.32 4.85 -0.40
CA GLU A 122 -1.89 6.20 -0.28
C GLU A 122 -0.95 7.13 0.48
N ARG A 123 -0.37 6.69 1.60
CA ARG A 123 0.63 7.47 2.34
C ARG A 123 1.89 7.72 1.51
N ALA A 124 2.37 6.72 0.76
CA ALA A 124 3.51 6.91 -0.14
C ALA A 124 3.18 7.92 -1.24
N HIS A 125 1.97 7.87 -1.79
CA HIS A 125 1.48 8.85 -2.77
C HIS A 125 1.33 10.25 -2.16
N ALA A 126 0.82 10.35 -0.94
CA ALA A 126 0.70 11.61 -0.20
C ALA A 126 2.08 12.16 0.21
N ALA A 127 3.07 11.30 0.49
CA ALA A 127 4.43 11.72 0.81
C ALA A 127 5.20 12.21 -0.42
N LEU A 128 4.88 11.71 -1.62
CA LEU A 128 5.39 12.20 -2.90
C LEU A 128 4.73 13.52 -3.36
N ARG A 129 4.10 14.27 -2.45
CA ARG A 129 3.30 15.47 -2.75
C ARG A 129 4.06 16.77 -2.47
N PRO A 130 4.83 17.31 -3.41
CA PRO A 130 4.78 18.73 -3.71
C PRO A 130 3.52 18.99 -4.56
N LEU A 131 2.64 19.85 -4.06
CA LEU A 131 1.51 20.40 -4.83
C LEU A 131 1.97 21.40 -5.91
N ASP A 132 3.25 21.78 -5.90
CA ASP A 132 3.89 22.45 -7.00
C ASP A 132 4.30 21.42 -8.03
N HIS A 133 3.50 21.31 -9.09
CA HIS A 133 3.97 20.70 -10.31
C HIS A 133 4.60 21.82 -11.15
N PRO A 134 5.93 22.07 -11.05
CA PRO A 134 6.59 23.14 -11.82
C PRO A 134 6.43 22.96 -13.33
N GLU A 135 6.04 21.75 -13.76
CA GLU A 135 5.76 21.40 -15.15
C GLU A 135 4.41 21.95 -15.65
N VAL A 136 3.47 22.30 -14.77
CA VAL A 136 2.16 22.85 -15.16
C VAL A 136 2.27 24.36 -15.24
N SER A 137 2.45 24.88 -16.45
CA SER A 137 2.39 26.32 -16.67
C SER A 137 0.98 26.87 -16.48
N ASP A 138 0.88 28.15 -16.12
CA ASP A 138 -0.41 28.85 -15.96
C ASP A 138 -1.31 28.73 -17.20
N ALA A 139 -0.70 28.73 -18.39
CA ALA A 139 -1.41 28.54 -19.65
C ALA A 139 -2.06 27.15 -19.77
N ILE A 140 -1.40 26.09 -19.29
CA ILE A 140 -1.98 24.74 -19.25
C ILE A 140 -3.10 24.68 -18.21
N ALA A 141 -2.89 25.27 -17.03
CA ALA A 141 -3.90 25.32 -15.98
C ALA A 141 -5.18 26.05 -16.45
N GLU A 142 -5.04 27.14 -17.20
CA GLU A 142 -6.17 27.89 -17.79
C GLU A 142 -6.95 27.04 -18.79
N GLN A 143 -6.26 26.38 -19.73
CA GLN A 143 -6.89 25.49 -20.72
C GLN A 143 -7.59 24.30 -20.07
N VAL A 144 -7.01 23.76 -18.99
CA VAL A 144 -7.63 22.69 -18.20
C VAL A 144 -8.91 23.20 -17.54
N ARG A 145 -8.88 24.38 -16.90
CA ARG A 145 -10.07 25.01 -16.29
C ARG A 145 -11.17 25.26 -17.33
N GLU A 146 -10.82 25.79 -18.50
CA GLU A 146 -11.76 25.99 -19.61
C GLU A 146 -12.40 24.67 -20.08
N LEU A 147 -11.60 23.61 -20.26
CA LEU A 147 -12.09 22.30 -20.67
C LEU A 147 -13.00 21.67 -19.61
N LEU A 148 -12.69 21.84 -18.33
CA LEU A 148 -13.52 21.35 -17.22
C LEU A 148 -14.83 22.12 -17.11
N GLY A 149 -14.82 23.44 -17.31
CA GLY A 149 -16.05 24.26 -17.37
C GLY A 149 -17.00 23.82 -18.50
N ARG A 150 -16.47 23.19 -19.57
CA ARG A 150 -17.25 22.60 -20.66
C ARG A 150 -17.58 21.12 -20.47
N GLY A 151 -17.30 20.53 -19.30
CA GLY A 151 -17.51 19.11 -19.00
C GLY A 151 -16.58 18.14 -19.74
N LYS A 152 -15.49 18.61 -20.35
CA LYS A 152 -14.59 17.81 -21.19
C LYS A 152 -13.41 17.21 -20.40
N THR A 153 -13.72 16.51 -19.30
CA THR A 153 -12.73 15.94 -18.35
C THR A 153 -11.67 15.07 -19.02
N PHE A 154 -12.07 14.22 -19.96
CA PHE A 154 -11.13 13.34 -20.67
C PHE A 154 -10.14 14.13 -21.54
N LYS A 155 -10.59 15.20 -22.19
CA LYS A 155 -9.72 16.06 -23.00
C LYS A 155 -8.78 16.87 -22.13
N ALA A 156 -9.24 17.38 -20.99
CA ALA A 156 -8.38 18.03 -20.00
C ALA A 156 -7.26 17.09 -19.53
N MET A 157 -7.60 15.82 -19.24
CA MET A 157 -6.63 14.81 -18.81
C MET A 157 -5.61 14.47 -19.90
N LYS A 158 -6.08 14.34 -21.14
CA LYS A 158 -5.20 14.12 -22.29
C LYS A 158 -4.25 15.31 -22.52
N LEU A 159 -4.75 16.54 -22.41
CA LEU A 159 -3.94 17.75 -22.53
C LEU A 159 -2.83 17.77 -21.47
N LEU A 160 -3.20 17.56 -20.20
CA LEU A 160 -2.27 17.54 -19.08
C LEU A 160 -1.14 16.53 -19.31
N ARG A 161 -1.48 15.29 -19.67
CA ARG A 161 -0.50 14.23 -19.93
C ARG A 161 0.32 14.40 -21.21
N SER A 162 -0.17 15.17 -22.18
CA SER A 162 0.58 15.46 -23.40
C SER A 162 1.63 16.55 -23.21
N ARG A 163 1.43 17.41 -22.20
CA ARG A 163 2.29 18.57 -21.92
C ARG A 163 3.14 18.42 -20.66
N THR A 164 2.87 17.40 -19.85
CA THR A 164 3.60 17.10 -18.61
C THR A 164 4.02 15.64 -18.58
N THR A 165 4.96 15.30 -17.71
CA THR A 165 5.38 13.90 -17.49
C THR A 165 4.50 13.16 -16.49
N MET A 166 3.34 13.72 -16.14
CA MET A 166 2.46 13.18 -15.12
C MET A 166 1.97 11.77 -15.42
N ARG A 167 1.99 10.93 -14.38
CA ARG A 167 1.31 9.63 -14.38
C ARG A 167 -0.20 9.84 -14.49
N LEU A 168 -0.90 8.84 -15.03
CA LEU A 168 -2.35 8.91 -15.24
C LEU A 168 -3.12 9.18 -13.95
N THR A 169 -2.71 8.55 -12.85
CA THR A 169 -3.31 8.74 -11.52
C THR A 169 -3.10 10.15 -11.00
N THR A 170 -1.89 10.70 -11.15
CA THR A 170 -1.56 12.09 -10.78
C THR A 170 -2.39 13.10 -11.59
N ALA A 171 -2.48 12.89 -12.91
CA ALA A 171 -3.28 13.77 -13.78
C ALA A 171 -4.78 13.73 -13.44
N ALA A 172 -5.31 12.54 -13.12
CA ALA A 172 -6.70 12.38 -12.68
C ALA A 172 -6.97 13.12 -11.37
N HIS A 173 -6.06 13.00 -10.39
CA HIS A 173 -6.18 13.70 -9.12
C HIS A 173 -6.08 15.23 -9.27
N TYR A 174 -5.16 15.72 -10.11
CA TYR A 174 -5.04 17.15 -10.42
C TYR A 174 -6.36 17.71 -10.95
N ILE A 175 -6.97 17.02 -11.93
CA ILE A 175 -8.26 17.41 -12.50
C ILE A 175 -9.38 17.41 -11.46
N ASP A 176 -9.44 16.38 -10.62
CA ASP A 176 -10.43 16.32 -9.56
C ASP A 176 -10.28 17.47 -8.55
N THR A 177 -9.04 17.85 -8.24
CA THR A 177 -8.74 19.00 -7.37
C THR A 177 -9.17 20.31 -8.03
N VAL A 178 -8.80 20.55 -9.29
CA VAL A 178 -9.22 21.76 -10.04
C VAL A 178 -10.74 21.83 -10.13
N ARG A 179 -11.42 20.71 -10.38
CA ARG A 179 -12.88 20.65 -10.42
C ARG A 179 -13.52 21.02 -9.09
N ARG A 180 -12.97 20.55 -7.97
CA ARG A 180 -13.44 20.89 -6.61
C ARG A 180 -13.26 22.37 -6.26
N HIS A 181 -12.24 23.03 -6.81
CA HIS A 181 -12.00 24.46 -6.58
C HIS A 181 -12.66 25.39 -7.62
N ALA A 182 -13.18 24.84 -8.71
CA ALA A 182 -13.88 25.60 -9.75
C ALA A 182 -15.41 25.65 -9.52
N MET A 183 -15.93 24.88 -8.55
CA MET A 183 -17.30 24.97 -8.04
C MET A 183 -17.34 25.83 -6.78
#